data_AF-A0A564WGS1-F1
#
_entry.id   AF-A0A564WGS1-F1
#
_cell.length_a   1.000
_cell.length_b   1.000
_cell.length_c   1.000
_cell.angle_alpha   90.00
_cell.angle_beta   90.00
_cell.angle_gamma   90.00
#
_symmetry.space_group_name_H-M   'P 1'
#
loop_
_entity.id
_entity.type
_entity.pdbx_description
1 polymer ?
#
loop_
_entity_poly.entity_id
_entity_poly.type
_entity_poly.pdbx_seq_one_letter_code
_entity_poly.pdbx_strand_id
1 'polypeptide(L)'
;MKWGKLELHQRQSVGCTRGKVRFGMKVSVVLDFIDHGQIALPEFQRGYVWNRDQVRSLMQSLYRRYPVGSLLVWTTQTDKAVTRGEGPLAPGAVKLLLDGQQRITTLYGIIRGRPPRFFEGNAHAFTGLWFNLATETFEFYSPLKMKDDPMWIDVSELMREGAGPFIARIAANPVYAGDLGTYIGRVNPSYS
;
A
#
# COMPACT_ATOMS: atom_id res chain seq x y z
N MET A 1 -7.45 10.28 -2.11
CA MET A 1 -7.93 8.90 -2.34
C MET A 1 -8.05 8.15 -1.01
N LYS A 2 -9.23 7.64 -0.65
CA LYS A 2 -9.44 6.82 0.56
C LYS A 2 -9.56 5.35 0.16
N TRP A 3 -8.43 4.76 -0.22
CA TRP A 3 -8.28 3.30 -0.25
C TRP A 3 -7.89 2.84 1.15
N GLY A 4 -8.81 2.19 1.87
CA GLY A 4 -8.60 1.57 3.18
C GLY A 4 -8.23 2.50 4.35
N LYS A 5 -9.05 2.53 5.40
CA LYS A 5 -8.61 3.05 6.71
C LYS A 5 -7.80 1.95 7.37
N LEU A 6 -6.48 2.12 7.48
CA LEU A 6 -5.64 1.20 8.24
C LEU A 6 -5.64 1.67 9.70
N GLU A 7 -6.13 0.84 10.62
CA GLU A 7 -6.10 1.17 12.04
C GLU A 7 -4.71 0.87 12.58
N LEU A 8 -4.03 1.89 13.14
CA LEU A 8 -2.76 1.68 13.81
C LEU A 8 -3.02 1.50 15.31
N HIS A 9 -2.47 0.42 15.88
CA HIS A 9 -2.43 0.19 17.31
C HIS A 9 -1.02 0.48 17.82
N GLN A 10 -0.89 1.54 18.64
CA GLN A 10 0.36 1.89 19.29
C GLN A 10 0.33 1.39 20.74
N ARG A 11 1.39 0.69 21.16
CA ARG A 11 1.69 0.49 22.58
C ARG A 11 2.83 1.43 22.96
N GLN A 12 2.59 2.29 23.95
CA GLN A 12 3.63 3.09 24.59
C GLN A 12 4.07 2.39 25.87
N SER A 13 5.38 2.29 26.09
CA SER A 13 5.96 1.94 27.39
C SER A 13 6.69 3.17 27.92
N VAL A 14 5.92 4.11 28.44
CA VAL A 14 6.42 5.12 29.39
C VAL A 14 5.82 4.73 30.74
N GLY A 15 6.60 4.86 31.81
CA GLY A 15 6.32 4.30 33.14
C GLY A 15 4.83 4.27 33.54
N CYS A 16 4.41 3.10 34.03
CA CYS A 16 3.16 2.89 34.77
C CYS A 16 1.89 3.50 34.15
N THR A 17 1.48 3.05 32.95
CA THR A 17 0.05 2.82 32.60
C THR A 17 -0.05 2.09 31.27
N ARG A 18 -0.74 0.94 31.25
CA ARG A 18 -1.01 0.15 30.03
C ARG A 18 -2.15 0.82 29.24
N GLY A 19 -1.84 1.86 28.48
CA GLY A 19 -2.79 2.53 27.57
C GLY A 19 -2.74 1.96 26.15
N LYS A 20 -3.84 1.41 25.63
CA LYS A 20 -3.99 1.03 24.21
C LYS A 20 -4.64 2.18 23.46
N VAL A 21 -3.84 3.03 22.81
CA VAL A 21 -4.39 4.16 22.03
C VAL A 21 -4.64 3.71 20.59
N ARG A 22 -5.88 3.90 20.10
CA ARG A 22 -6.28 3.61 18.71
C ARG A 22 -6.27 4.90 17.90
N PHE A 23 -5.33 5.03 16.95
CA PHE A 23 -5.34 6.13 15.99
C PHE A 23 -5.72 5.59 14.61
N GLY A 24 -6.78 6.14 14.02
CA GLY A 24 -7.13 5.87 12.63
C GLY A 24 -6.29 6.76 11.70
N MET A 25 -5.18 6.25 11.19
CA MET A 25 -4.31 6.98 10.27
C MET A 25 -4.61 6.63 8.80
N LYS A 26 -4.37 7.58 7.90
CA LYS A 26 -4.42 7.32 6.46
C LYS A 26 -3.19 6.51 6.06
N VAL A 27 -3.34 5.58 5.11
CA VAL A 27 -2.21 4.79 4.58
C VAL A 27 -1.08 5.69 4.09
N SER A 28 -1.39 6.78 3.38
CA SER A 28 -0.39 7.74 2.90
C SER A 28 0.54 8.25 4.00
N VAL A 29 -0.01 8.59 5.17
CA VAL A 29 0.78 9.06 6.32
C VAL A 29 1.70 7.97 6.86
N VAL A 30 1.24 6.71 6.89
CA VAL A 30 2.08 5.58 7.30
C VAL A 30 3.24 5.38 6.31
N LEU A 31 2.98 5.51 5.02
CA LEU A 31 4.03 5.42 3.99
C LEU A 31 5.02 6.58 4.09
N ASP A 32 4.55 7.80 4.34
CA ASP A 32 5.42 8.96 4.58
C ASP A 32 6.31 8.72 5.80
N PHE A 33 5.80 8.15 6.89
CA PHE A 33 6.63 7.80 8.05
C PHE A 33 7.70 6.75 7.73
N ILE A 34 7.44 5.83 6.81
CA ILE A 34 8.47 4.89 6.32
C ILE A 34 9.54 5.65 5.52
N ASP A 35 9.12 6.56 4.63
CA ASP A 35 10.04 7.35 3.81
C ASP A 35 11.01 8.21 4.64
N HIS A 36 10.51 8.78 5.75
CA HIS A 36 11.29 9.64 6.65
C HIS A 36 11.99 8.87 7.80
N GLY A 37 11.99 7.53 7.77
CA GLY A 37 12.65 6.72 8.81
C GLY A 37 12.01 6.82 10.20
N GLN A 38 10.75 7.25 10.28
CA GLN A 38 9.97 7.31 11.52
C GLN A 38 9.29 5.98 11.84
N ILE A 39 9.00 5.16 10.82
CA ILE A 39 8.65 3.76 10.96
C ILE A 39 9.76 2.90 10.39
N ALA A 40 10.26 1.96 11.18
CA ALA A 40 11.31 1.03 10.78
C ALA A 40 10.92 -0.41 11.11
N LEU A 41 11.53 -1.36 10.41
CA LEU A 41 11.35 -2.78 10.65
C LEU A 41 12.46 -3.28 11.59
N PRO A 42 12.16 -3.98 12.70
CA PRO A 42 13.18 -4.59 13.55
C PRO A 42 14.01 -5.64 12.80
N GLU A 43 15.28 -5.78 13.15
CA GLU A 43 16.21 -6.70 12.48
C GLU A 43 15.76 -8.18 12.54
N PHE A 44 15.18 -8.60 13.67
CA PHE A 44 14.73 -9.97 13.92
C PHE A 44 13.48 -10.39 13.11
N GLN A 45 12.79 -9.46 12.44
CA GLN A 45 11.66 -9.80 11.58
C GLN A 45 12.14 -10.51 10.32
N ARG A 46 11.45 -11.54 9.86
CA ARG A 46 11.84 -12.25 8.63
C ARG A 46 11.69 -11.38 7.37
N GLY A 47 12.31 -11.80 6.28
CA GLY A 47 12.13 -11.20 4.96
C GLY A 47 10.68 -11.22 4.46
N TYR A 48 10.45 -10.58 3.32
CA TYR A 48 9.16 -10.59 2.65
C TYR A 48 8.89 -11.95 2.00
N VAL A 49 7.75 -12.56 2.33
CA VAL A 49 7.41 -13.94 1.93
C VAL A 49 6.05 -14.04 1.24
N TRP A 50 5.38 -12.91 1.02
CA TRP A 50 4.08 -12.92 0.34
C TRP A 50 4.22 -13.21 -1.15
N ASN A 51 3.31 -14.04 -1.65
CA ASN A 51 3.19 -14.34 -3.07
C ASN A 51 2.19 -13.38 -3.76
N ARG A 52 2.12 -13.49 -5.09
CA ARG A 52 1.23 -12.67 -5.93
C ARG A 52 -0.25 -12.81 -5.55
N ASP A 53 -0.71 -13.99 -5.16
CA ASP A 53 -2.11 -14.18 -4.76
C ASP A 53 -2.46 -13.45 -3.46
N GLN A 54 -1.55 -13.43 -2.48
CA GLN A 54 -1.73 -12.69 -1.24
C GLN A 54 -1.76 -11.17 -1.49
N VAL A 55 -0.89 -10.68 -2.38
CA VAL A 55 -0.89 -9.27 -2.81
C VAL A 55 -2.21 -8.91 -3.49
N ARG A 56 -2.65 -9.72 -4.45
CA ARG A 56 -3.94 -9.56 -5.15
C ARG A 56 -5.11 -9.55 -4.16
N SER A 57 -5.13 -10.49 -3.22
CA SER A 57 -6.19 -10.60 -2.22
C SER A 57 -6.25 -9.40 -1.28
N LEU A 58 -5.10 -8.87 -0.84
CA LEU A 58 -5.05 -7.63 -0.06
C LEU A 58 -5.64 -6.46 -0.85
N MET A 59 -5.23 -6.28 -2.10
CA MET A 59 -5.70 -5.17 -2.93
C MET A 59 -7.19 -5.28 -3.25
N GLN A 60 -7.68 -6.49 -3.52
CA GLN A 60 -9.10 -6.75 -3.70
C GLN A 60 -9.91 -6.42 -2.43
N SER A 61 -9.40 -6.80 -1.26
CA SER A 61 -10.04 -6.51 0.03
C SER A 61 -10.11 -5.01 0.29
N LEU A 62 -9.02 -4.29 0.03
CA LEU A 62 -8.98 -2.83 0.14
C LEU A 62 -9.97 -2.15 -0.82
N TYR A 63 -10.07 -2.67 -2.05
CA TYR A 63 -11.01 -2.17 -3.04
C TYR A 63 -12.46 -2.36 -2.63
N ARG A 64 -12.81 -3.54 -2.10
CA ARG A 64 -14.15 -3.85 -1.59
C ARG A 64 -14.43 -3.25 -0.21
N ARG A 65 -13.52 -2.43 0.33
CA ARG A 65 -13.61 -1.83 1.68
C ARG A 65 -13.74 -2.88 2.80
N TYR A 66 -13.21 -4.08 2.58
CA TYR A 66 -13.14 -5.13 3.60
C TYR A 66 -12.05 -4.84 4.64
N PRO A 67 -12.25 -5.24 5.91
CA PRO A 67 -11.27 -5.01 6.96
C PRO A 67 -10.01 -5.83 6.69
N VAL A 68 -8.85 -5.17 6.61
CA VAL A 68 -7.55 -5.80 6.38
C VAL A 68 -6.68 -5.89 7.64
N GLY A 69 -7.28 -5.68 8.82
CA GLY A 69 -6.64 -5.69 10.13
C GLY A 69 -5.90 -4.40 10.50
N SER A 70 -5.24 -4.41 11.65
CA SER A 70 -4.46 -3.28 12.20
C SER A 70 -2.96 -3.46 12.03
N LEU A 71 -2.17 -2.39 12.15
CA LEU A 71 -0.71 -2.47 12.34
C LEU A 71 -0.37 -2.36 13.83
N LEU A 72 0.59 -3.15 14.31
CA LEU A 72 1.13 -3.00 15.67
C LEU A 72 2.50 -2.33 15.59
N VAL A 73 2.66 -1.23 16.32
CA VAL A 73 3.95 -0.55 16.44
C VAL A 73 4.35 -0.34 17.89
N TRP A 74 5.66 -0.35 18.13
CA TRP A 74 6.27 0.01 19.40
C TRP A 74 7.18 1.23 19.20
N THR A 75 6.99 2.27 20.01
CA THR A 75 7.83 3.47 19.98
C THR A 75 8.99 3.34 20.95
N THR A 76 10.22 3.56 20.47
CA THR A 76 11.45 3.59 21.27
C THR A 76 12.30 4.80 20.89
N GLN A 77 13.27 5.14 21.75
CA GLN A 77 14.30 6.12 21.41
C GLN A 77 15.18 5.58 20.27
N THR A 78 15.58 6.45 19.36
CA THR A 78 16.29 6.08 18.13
C THR A 78 17.65 5.43 18.39
N ASP A 79 18.37 5.87 19.43
CA ASP A 79 19.65 5.31 19.88
C ASP A 79 19.57 3.86 20.35
N LYS A 80 18.38 3.40 20.76
CA LYS A 80 18.13 2.04 21.23
C LYS A 80 17.53 1.12 20.16
N ALA A 81 17.29 1.64 18.96
CA ALA A 81 16.61 0.90 17.90
C ALA A 81 17.61 0.09 17.06
N VAL A 82 17.41 -1.23 17.01
CA VAL A 82 18.10 -2.12 16.08
C VAL A 82 17.14 -2.46 14.95
N THR A 83 17.43 -1.97 13.76
CA THR A 83 16.51 -1.99 12.62
C THR A 83 17.15 -2.58 11.37
N ARG A 84 16.32 -3.19 10.53
CA ARG A 84 16.70 -3.71 9.23
C ARG A 84 16.82 -2.59 8.18
N GLY A 85 17.75 -2.76 7.25
CA GLY A 85 17.98 -1.86 6.12
C GLY A 85 18.91 -0.71 6.46
N GLU A 86 19.48 -0.09 5.43
CA GLU A 86 20.40 1.03 5.58
C GLU A 86 19.66 2.38 5.50
N GLY A 87 20.10 3.35 6.30
CA GLY A 87 19.64 4.74 6.24
C GLY A 87 19.42 5.37 7.61
N PRO A 88 19.37 6.71 7.67
CA PRO A 88 19.15 7.42 8.93
C PRO A 88 17.72 7.19 9.44
N LEU A 89 17.61 6.88 10.73
CA LEU A 89 16.35 6.92 11.46
C LEU A 89 16.04 8.37 11.90
N ALA A 90 14.76 8.69 12.05
CA ALA A 90 14.37 9.99 12.57
C ALA A 90 14.92 10.21 14.00
N PRO A 91 15.42 11.41 14.35
CA PRO A 91 15.95 11.69 15.67
C PRO A 91 14.86 11.69 16.75
N GLY A 92 15.26 11.43 18.00
CA GLY A 92 14.34 11.34 19.13
C GLY A 92 13.69 9.97 19.22
N ALA A 93 12.55 9.76 18.53
CA ALA A 93 11.78 8.52 18.65
C ALA A 93 11.46 7.88 17.30
N VAL A 94 11.57 6.55 17.25
CA VAL A 94 11.24 5.71 16.09
C VAL A 94 10.15 4.69 16.45
N LYS A 95 9.29 4.38 15.49
CA LYS A 95 8.23 3.36 15.60
C LYS A 95 8.70 2.07 14.93
N LEU A 96 8.93 1.05 15.74
CA LEU A 96 9.23 -0.30 15.31
C LEU A 96 7.95 -1.04 14.92
N LEU A 97 7.90 -1.53 13.68
CA LEU A 97 6.78 -2.32 13.17
C LEU A 97 6.86 -3.77 13.69
N LEU A 98 5.89 -4.15 14.53
CA LEU A 98 5.85 -5.47 15.17
C LEU A 98 4.89 -6.45 14.48
N ASP A 99 3.85 -5.93 13.82
CA ASP A 99 2.90 -6.72 13.03
C ASP A 99 2.50 -5.96 11.75
N GLY A 100 2.07 -6.72 10.74
CA GLY A 100 1.56 -6.17 9.49
C GLY A 100 2.65 -5.73 8.51
N GLN A 101 3.89 -6.17 8.71
CA GLN A 101 5.04 -6.00 7.79
C GLN A 101 4.65 -6.31 6.35
N GLN A 102 4.14 -7.51 6.08
CA GLN A 102 3.87 -7.93 4.70
C GLN A 102 2.79 -7.05 4.03
N ARG A 103 1.78 -6.62 4.81
CA ARG A 103 0.72 -5.71 4.34
C ARG A 103 1.27 -4.35 3.99
N ILE A 104 1.99 -3.70 4.92
CA ILE A 104 2.48 -2.34 4.68
C ILE A 104 3.59 -2.30 3.63
N THR A 105 4.46 -3.32 3.57
CA THR A 105 5.47 -3.45 2.52
C THR A 105 4.82 -3.58 1.14
N THR A 106 3.76 -4.39 1.02
CA THR A 106 3.01 -4.53 -0.24
C THR A 106 2.41 -3.20 -0.67
N LEU A 107 1.74 -2.49 0.26
CA LEU A 107 1.14 -1.20 -0.02
C LEU A 107 2.18 -0.15 -0.39
N TYR A 108 3.31 -0.12 0.31
CA TYR A 108 4.43 0.75 -0.01
C TYR A 108 4.93 0.46 -1.44
N GLY A 109 5.18 -0.81 -1.75
CA GLY A 109 5.66 -1.25 -3.06
C GLY A 109 4.77 -0.81 -4.22
N ILE A 110 3.45 -0.99 -4.08
CA ILE A 110 2.47 -0.61 -5.09
C ILE A 110 2.32 0.92 -5.18
N ILE A 111 2.12 1.60 -4.05
CA ILE A 111 1.82 3.03 -4.06
C ILE A 111 3.03 3.88 -4.44
N ARG A 112 4.23 3.49 -3.99
CA ARG A 112 5.49 4.18 -4.34
C ARG A 112 6.12 3.67 -5.63
N GLY A 113 5.65 2.53 -6.15
CA GLY A 113 6.23 1.86 -7.32
C GLY A 113 7.62 1.26 -7.08
N ARG A 114 8.08 1.19 -5.82
CA ARG A 114 9.40 0.67 -5.43
C ARG A 114 9.37 0.06 -4.02
N PRO A 115 10.20 -0.95 -3.71
CA PRO A 115 10.33 -1.48 -2.36
C PRO A 115 10.80 -0.43 -1.34
N PRO A 116 10.44 -0.57 -0.05
CA PRO A 116 11.05 0.23 1.03
C PRO A 116 12.50 -0.20 1.26
N ARG A 117 13.29 0.65 1.96
CA ARG A 117 14.73 0.39 2.20
C ARG A 117 15.03 -0.88 2.98
N PHE A 118 14.14 -1.28 3.88
CA PHE A 118 14.26 -2.50 4.69
C PHE A 118 13.76 -3.77 3.97
N PHE A 119 13.46 -3.68 2.67
CA PHE A 119 12.91 -4.79 1.91
C PHE A 119 13.96 -5.85 1.61
N GLU A 120 13.65 -7.09 1.98
CA GLU A 120 14.40 -8.28 1.61
C GLU A 120 13.44 -9.30 1.03
N GLY A 121 13.53 -9.56 -0.27
CA GLY A 121 12.67 -10.51 -0.95
C GLY A 121 12.57 -10.23 -2.45
N ASN A 122 11.59 -10.86 -3.09
CA ASN A 122 11.36 -10.68 -4.52
C ASN A 122 10.43 -9.48 -4.78
N ALA A 123 10.95 -8.37 -5.32
CA ALA A 123 10.15 -7.20 -5.67
C ALA A 123 9.06 -7.52 -6.72
N HIS A 124 9.26 -8.55 -7.55
CA HIS A 124 8.27 -9.01 -8.53
C HIS A 124 7.01 -9.62 -7.92
N ALA A 125 6.97 -9.76 -6.59
CA ALA A 125 5.78 -10.19 -5.86
C ALA A 125 4.66 -9.14 -5.87
N PHE A 126 5.00 -7.84 -5.98
CA PHE A 126 4.01 -6.75 -5.97
C PHE A 126 4.14 -5.76 -7.13
N THR A 127 5.19 -5.84 -7.96
CA THR A 127 5.29 -5.04 -9.20
C THR A 127 4.46 -5.65 -10.32
N GLY A 128 3.91 -4.81 -11.20
CA GLY A 128 3.13 -5.26 -12.36
C GLY A 128 1.76 -5.80 -11.96
N LEU A 129 1.16 -5.22 -10.91
CA LEU A 129 -0.24 -5.43 -10.57
C LEU A 129 -1.11 -4.47 -11.37
N TRP A 130 -2.10 -5.03 -12.06
CA TRP A 130 -3.04 -4.31 -12.90
C TRP A 130 -4.46 -4.47 -12.37
N PHE A 131 -5.29 -3.47 -12.61
CA PHE A 131 -6.71 -3.47 -12.29
C PHE A 131 -7.52 -3.39 -13.58
N ASN A 132 -8.55 -4.22 -13.73
CA ASN A 132 -9.45 -4.15 -14.86
C ASN A 132 -10.68 -3.30 -14.53
N LEU A 133 -10.91 -2.26 -15.32
CA LEU A 133 -12.01 -1.32 -15.14
C LEU A 133 -13.38 -1.92 -15.41
N ALA A 134 -13.49 -2.94 -16.26
CA ALA A 134 -14.76 -3.57 -16.59
C ALA A 134 -15.18 -4.60 -15.54
N THR A 135 -14.25 -5.46 -15.11
CA THR A 135 -14.52 -6.60 -14.20
C THR A 135 -14.22 -6.30 -12.74
N GLU A 136 -13.55 -5.18 -12.43
CA GLU A 136 -13.14 -4.79 -11.08
C GLU A 136 -12.23 -5.83 -10.39
N THR A 137 -11.36 -6.46 -11.19
CA THR A 137 -10.42 -7.50 -10.73
C THR A 137 -8.98 -7.03 -10.79
N PHE A 138 -8.18 -7.51 -9.84
CA PHE A 138 -6.73 -7.32 -9.84
C PHE A 138 -6.03 -8.55 -10.40
N GLU A 139 -5.08 -8.36 -11.32
CA GLU A 139 -4.25 -9.43 -11.87
C GLU A 139 -2.83 -8.94 -12.14
N PHE A 140 -1.88 -9.86 -12.14
CA PHE A 140 -0.51 -9.52 -12.56
C PHE A 140 -0.43 -9.51 -14.08
N TYR A 141 0.42 -8.64 -14.61
CA TYR A 141 0.54 -8.42 -16.04
C TYR A 141 0.73 -9.71 -16.83
N SER A 142 -0.10 -9.90 -17.85
CA SER A 142 0.00 -10.99 -18.82
C SER A 142 -0.17 -10.42 -20.23
N PRO A 143 0.88 -10.45 -21.09
CA PRO A 143 0.82 -9.85 -22.42
C PRO A 143 -0.32 -10.37 -23.29
N LEU A 144 -0.60 -11.68 -23.21
CA LEU A 144 -1.66 -12.34 -23.98
C LEU A 144 -3.06 -11.81 -23.66
N LYS A 145 -3.25 -11.25 -22.46
CA LYS A 145 -4.55 -10.77 -21.98
C LYS A 145 -4.66 -9.25 -21.99
N MET A 146 -3.55 -8.54 -21.78
CA MET A 146 -3.59 -7.13 -21.38
C MET A 146 -2.96 -6.16 -22.38
N LYS A 147 -2.09 -6.62 -23.28
CA LYS A 147 -1.27 -5.73 -24.13
C LYS A 147 -2.11 -4.73 -24.94
N ASP A 148 -3.24 -5.19 -25.45
CA ASP A 148 -4.09 -4.43 -26.37
C ASP A 148 -5.47 -4.09 -25.76
N ASP A 149 -5.66 -4.33 -24.46
CA ASP A 149 -6.92 -4.06 -23.75
C ASP A 149 -6.77 -2.82 -22.83
N PRO A 150 -7.35 -1.66 -23.20
CA PRO A 150 -7.21 -0.42 -22.44
C PRO A 150 -7.97 -0.43 -21.10
N MET A 151 -8.81 -1.45 -20.84
CA MET A 151 -9.48 -1.63 -19.55
C MET A 151 -8.52 -2.03 -18.44
N TRP A 152 -7.33 -2.55 -18.79
CA TRP A 152 -6.28 -2.82 -17.83
C TRP A 152 -5.49 -1.54 -17.54
N ILE A 153 -5.40 -1.20 -16.26
CA ILE A 153 -4.60 -0.07 -15.77
C ILE A 153 -3.54 -0.56 -14.79
N ASP A 154 -2.31 -0.07 -14.92
CA ASP A 154 -1.26 -0.34 -13.94
C ASP A 154 -1.60 0.39 -12.63
N VAL A 155 -1.66 -0.36 -11.53
CA VAL A 155 -2.09 0.17 -10.24
C VAL A 155 -1.03 1.11 -9.66
N SER A 156 0.25 0.84 -9.90
CA SER A 156 1.34 1.68 -9.38
C SER A 156 1.46 2.99 -10.14
N GLU A 157 1.18 2.98 -11.45
CA GLU A 157 1.01 4.19 -12.26
C GLU A 157 -0.20 5.00 -11.78
N LEU A 158 -1.37 4.36 -11.59
CA LEU A 158 -2.57 4.99 -11.05
C LEU A 158 -2.32 5.69 -9.70
N MET A 159 -1.58 5.04 -8.80
CA MET A 159 -1.31 5.59 -7.47
C MET A 159 -0.35 6.79 -7.49
N ARG A 160 0.55 6.86 -8.48
CA ARG A 160 1.55 7.94 -8.58
C ARG A 160 1.08 9.11 -9.41
N GLU A 161 0.41 8.84 -10.53
CA GLU A 161 0.01 9.84 -11.52
C GLU A 161 -1.46 10.27 -11.35
N GLY A 162 -2.22 9.51 -10.57
CA GLY A 162 -3.65 9.72 -10.37
C GLY A 162 -4.47 9.20 -11.55
N ALA A 163 -5.80 9.38 -11.45
CA ALA A 163 -6.74 8.84 -12.44
C ALA A 163 -6.80 9.63 -13.76
N GLY A 164 -6.29 10.87 -13.79
CA GLY A 164 -6.45 11.79 -14.92
C GLY A 164 -5.96 11.23 -16.27
N PRO A 165 -4.69 10.79 -16.37
CA PRO A 165 -4.17 10.20 -17.61
C PRO A 165 -4.98 9.00 -18.11
N PHE A 166 -5.42 8.13 -17.19
CA PHE A 166 -6.25 6.97 -17.53
C PHE A 166 -7.63 7.39 -18.06
N ILE A 167 -8.28 8.34 -17.38
CA ILE A 167 -9.59 8.84 -17.80
C ILE A 167 -9.50 9.45 -19.19
N ALA A 168 -8.45 10.23 -19.48
CA ALA A 168 -8.23 10.80 -20.81
C ALA A 168 -8.08 9.72 -21.89
N ARG A 169 -7.33 8.64 -21.61
CA ARG A 169 -7.16 7.51 -22.53
C ARG A 169 -8.47 6.78 -22.84
N ILE A 170 -9.31 6.56 -21.83
CA ILE A 170 -10.62 5.91 -21.98
C ILE A 170 -11.59 6.81 -22.73
N ALA A 171 -11.63 8.10 -22.38
CA ALA A 171 -12.50 9.09 -23.02
C ALA A 171 -12.18 9.32 -24.51
N ALA A 172 -10.92 9.14 -24.91
CA ALA A 172 -10.50 9.24 -26.32
C ALA A 172 -10.98 8.06 -27.18
N ASN A 173 -11.47 6.97 -26.59
CA ASN A 173 -11.93 5.80 -27.33
C ASN A 173 -13.48 5.76 -27.36
N PRO A 174 -14.11 5.96 -28.54
CA PRO A 174 -15.57 6.01 -28.67
C PRO A 174 -16.30 4.76 -28.17
N VAL A 175 -15.65 3.60 -28.17
CA VAL A 175 -16.22 2.33 -27.70
C VAL A 175 -16.63 2.41 -26.23
N TYR A 176 -15.90 3.17 -25.41
CA TYR A 176 -16.11 3.25 -23.97
C TYR A 176 -16.83 4.52 -23.50
N ALA A 177 -17.23 5.39 -24.44
CA ALA A 177 -17.84 6.67 -24.12
C ALA A 177 -19.15 6.53 -23.31
N GLY A 178 -19.93 5.48 -23.59
CA GLY A 178 -21.20 5.20 -22.90
C GLY A 178 -21.04 4.81 -21.43
N ASP A 179 -19.92 4.18 -21.07
CA ASP A 179 -19.63 3.67 -19.72
C ASP A 179 -18.60 4.50 -18.95
N LEU A 180 -18.17 5.63 -19.52
CA LEU A 180 -17.09 6.46 -18.97
C LEU A 180 -17.35 6.88 -17.52
N GLY A 181 -18.59 7.26 -17.18
CA GLY A 181 -18.98 7.61 -15.81
C GLY A 181 -18.77 6.47 -14.81
N THR A 182 -19.11 5.24 -15.21
CA THR A 182 -18.90 4.03 -14.41
C THR A 182 -17.41 3.79 -14.17
N TYR A 183 -16.58 3.89 -15.21
CA TYR A 183 -15.14 3.69 -15.09
C TYR A 183 -14.47 4.77 -14.24
N ILE A 184 -14.89 6.03 -14.35
CA ILE A 184 -14.42 7.13 -13.48
C ILE A 184 -14.73 6.82 -12.01
N GLY A 185 -15.94 6.35 -11.70
CA GLY A 185 -16.33 5.98 -10.34
C GLY A 185 -15.46 4.88 -9.73
N ARG A 186 -15.06 3.90 -10.55
CA ARG A 186 -14.20 2.78 -10.14
C ARG A 186 -12.76 3.17 -9.80
N VAL A 187 -12.23 4.24 -10.41
CA VAL A 187 -10.85 4.73 -10.13
C VAL A 187 -10.80 5.89 -9.14
N ASN A 188 -11.91 6.62 -8.96
CA ASN A 188 -11.98 7.78 -8.09
C ASN A 188 -13.07 7.63 -7.02
N PRO A 189 -12.74 7.03 -5.85
CA PRO A 189 -13.73 6.73 -4.81
C PRO A 189 -14.32 7.96 -4.10
N SER A 190 -13.97 9.18 -4.51
CA SER A 190 -14.63 10.40 -4.02
C SER A 190 -16.08 10.55 -4.53
N TYR A 191 -16.49 9.75 -5.52
CA TYR A 191 -17.82 9.77 -6.15
C TYR A 191 -18.67 8.53 -5.84
N SER A 192 -18.35 7.74 -4.81
CA SER A 192 -19.13 6.56 -4.38
C SER A 192 -19.26 6.39 -2.87
#